data_AF-A0A0A0NVL1-F1
#
_entry.id   AF-A0A0A0NVL1-F1
#
_cell.length_a   1.000
_cell.length_b   1.000
_cell.length_c   1.000
_cell.angle_alpha   90.00
_cell.angle_beta   90.00
_cell.angle_gamma   90.00
#
_symmetry.space_group_name_H-M   'P 1'
#
loop_
_entity.id
_entity.type
_entity.pdbx_description
1 polymer ?
#
loop_
_entity_poly.entity_id
_entity_poly.type
_entity_poly.pdbx_seq_one_letter_code
_entity_poly.pdbx_strand_id
1 'polypeptide(L)'
;MWFPPALIDLPNVAPVTLPEADRPSWLFWILMGPCASGWLVAYGLAIYRAKLDKRVGIPVFVVEVNLAWEFTLSLILDQADVQRPINLSWFLVDCFILRQTLAYGWKDYPGMSRRAFRWMVFGVIAWSAAFHIMTTYELKDATGIYTGTGLNVFLSLSFIFMLNRRGSSLGQSMYVALAKGIGSFFAGWTVLVMYPGHHLFIFLFLTVWTIDAAYCVLLYRKVREEGRSPWAWNRGPAEVPDEPGVLTAVR
;
A
#
# COMPACT_ATOMS: atom_id res chain seq x y z
N MET A 1 -3.58 -45.96 -1.93
CA MET A 1 -4.07 -44.67 -1.40
C MET A 1 -5.55 -44.55 -1.75
N TRP A 2 -6.43 -44.22 -0.78
CA TRP A 2 -7.89 -44.07 -0.98
C TRP A 2 -8.31 -42.62 -1.28
N PHE A 3 -7.36 -41.68 -1.27
CA PHE A 3 -7.65 -40.29 -1.61
C PHE A 3 -7.80 -40.11 -3.13
N PRO A 4 -8.81 -39.36 -3.59
CA PRO A 4 -8.89 -38.93 -4.98
C PRO A 4 -7.64 -38.09 -5.33
N PRO A 5 -7.22 -38.08 -6.60
CA PRO A 5 -6.08 -37.27 -7.04
C PRO A 5 -6.34 -35.78 -6.78
N ALA A 6 -5.26 -35.00 -6.70
CA ALA A 6 -5.36 -33.55 -6.58
C ALA A 6 -6.13 -32.98 -7.79
N LEU A 7 -6.90 -31.92 -7.55
CA LEU A 7 -7.64 -31.22 -8.62
C LEU A 7 -6.74 -30.31 -9.47
N ILE A 8 -5.58 -29.94 -8.92
CA ILE A 8 -4.61 -29.04 -9.54
C ILE A 8 -3.24 -29.66 -9.35
N ASP A 9 -2.60 -30.03 -10.45
CA ASP A 9 -1.21 -30.47 -10.44
C ASP A 9 -0.28 -29.26 -10.27
N LEU A 10 0.76 -29.43 -9.45
CA LEU A 10 1.80 -28.42 -9.32
C LEU A 10 2.66 -28.39 -10.58
N PRO A 11 3.13 -27.21 -11.01
CA PRO A 11 4.03 -27.13 -12.15
C PRO A 11 5.35 -27.84 -11.83
N ASN A 12 5.93 -28.51 -12.81
CA ASN A 12 7.23 -29.20 -12.68
C ASN A 12 8.38 -28.23 -12.37
N VAL A 13 8.23 -26.96 -12.76
CA VAL A 13 9.17 -25.87 -12.45
C VAL A 13 8.41 -24.81 -11.67
N ALA A 14 8.95 -24.41 -10.52
CA ALA A 14 8.35 -23.37 -9.71
C ALA A 14 8.38 -22.03 -10.48
N PRO A 15 7.23 -21.35 -10.68
CA PRO A 15 7.20 -20.11 -11.47
C PRO A 15 8.15 -19.01 -10.94
N VAL A 16 8.46 -19.01 -9.64
CA VAL A 16 9.41 -18.08 -9.02
C VAL A 16 10.84 -18.18 -9.55
N THR A 17 11.21 -19.32 -10.15
CA THR A 17 12.54 -19.50 -10.75
C THR A 17 12.62 -19.07 -12.20
N LEU A 18 11.49 -18.73 -12.83
CA LEU A 18 11.45 -18.27 -14.21
C LEU A 18 11.91 -16.80 -14.27
N PRO A 19 12.77 -16.44 -15.23
CA PRO A 19 13.21 -15.06 -15.39
C PRO A 19 12.09 -14.17 -15.94
N GLU A 20 12.29 -12.87 -15.81
CA GLU A 20 11.52 -11.86 -16.55
C GLU A 20 11.52 -12.18 -18.05
N ALA A 21 10.39 -12.00 -18.72
CA ALA A 21 10.30 -12.17 -20.16
C ALA A 21 11.19 -11.15 -20.88
N ASP A 22 11.86 -11.59 -21.95
CA ASP A 22 12.64 -10.69 -22.80
C ASP A 22 11.70 -9.69 -23.51
N ARG A 23 11.68 -8.46 -23.00
CA ARG A 23 10.84 -7.37 -23.46
C ARG A 23 11.69 -6.12 -23.70
N PRO A 24 11.38 -5.32 -24.73
CA PRO A 24 12.09 -4.07 -24.95
C PRO A 24 11.95 -3.10 -23.76
N SER A 25 13.04 -2.45 -23.35
CA SER A 25 13.04 -1.53 -22.20
C SER A 25 12.04 -0.37 -22.34
N TRP A 26 11.74 0.08 -23.58
CA TRP A 26 10.73 1.12 -23.80
C TRP A 26 9.34 0.69 -23.33
N LEU A 27 9.01 -0.60 -23.44
CA LEU A 27 7.71 -1.12 -23.01
C LEU A 27 7.60 -1.06 -21.48
N PHE A 28 8.68 -1.41 -20.78
CA PHE A 28 8.78 -1.26 -19.32
C PHE A 28 8.55 0.19 -18.90
N TRP A 29 9.22 1.15 -19.52
CA TRP A 29 9.08 2.56 -19.14
C TRP A 29 7.72 3.16 -19.48
N ILE A 30 7.06 2.72 -20.57
CA ILE A 30 5.69 3.15 -20.89
C ILE A 30 4.68 2.68 -19.83
N LEU A 31 4.91 1.53 -19.19
CA LEU A 31 4.04 1.02 -18.14
C LEU A 31 4.44 1.59 -16.75
N MET A 32 5.74 1.63 -16.45
CA MET A 32 6.25 2.11 -15.18
C MET A 32 6.16 3.62 -14.99
N GLY A 33 6.23 4.41 -16.07
CA GLY A 33 6.09 5.87 -16.00
C GLY A 33 4.75 6.31 -15.39
N PRO A 34 3.60 5.86 -15.93
CA PRO A 34 2.29 6.11 -15.34
C PRO A 34 2.12 5.54 -13.92
N CYS A 35 2.71 4.37 -13.65
CA CYS A 35 2.75 3.79 -12.30
C CYS A 35 3.41 4.77 -11.30
N ALA A 36 4.66 5.17 -11.57
CA ALA A 36 5.42 6.07 -10.72
C ALA A 36 4.74 7.43 -10.59
N SER A 37 4.22 7.97 -11.69
CA SER A 37 3.52 9.26 -11.69
C SER A 37 2.25 9.22 -10.85
N GLY A 38 1.43 8.17 -10.99
CA GLY A 38 0.20 8.00 -10.20
C GLY A 38 0.50 7.94 -8.70
N TRP A 39 1.51 7.16 -8.30
CA TRP A 39 1.93 7.06 -6.91
C TRP A 39 2.53 8.36 -6.35
N LEU A 40 3.41 9.04 -7.11
CA LEU A 40 3.97 10.32 -6.70
C LEU A 40 2.89 11.37 -6.48
N VAL A 41 1.90 11.44 -7.38
CA VAL A 41 0.74 12.32 -7.23
C VAL A 41 -0.08 11.92 -5.99
N ALA A 42 -0.34 10.62 -5.80
CA ALA A 42 -1.08 10.13 -4.63
C ALA A 42 -0.38 10.50 -3.32
N TYR A 43 0.93 10.31 -3.23
CA TYR A 43 1.72 10.66 -2.05
C TYR A 43 1.74 12.17 -1.82
N GLY A 44 1.98 12.98 -2.85
CA GLY A 44 1.96 14.44 -2.74
C GLY A 44 0.61 14.96 -2.21
N LEU A 45 -0.49 14.43 -2.75
CA LEU A 45 -1.85 14.75 -2.32
C LEU A 45 -2.16 14.26 -0.90
N ALA A 46 -1.71 13.06 -0.53
CA ALA A 46 -1.92 12.50 0.80
C ALA A 46 -1.12 13.26 1.86
N ILE A 47 0.11 13.67 1.55
CA ILE A 47 0.95 14.55 2.37
C ILE A 47 0.27 15.90 2.58
N TYR A 48 -0.19 16.52 1.49
CA TYR A 48 -0.93 17.78 1.54
C TYR A 48 -2.17 17.66 2.42
N ARG A 49 -2.98 16.62 2.19
CA ARG A 49 -4.18 16.33 2.97
C ARG A 49 -3.85 16.09 4.44
N ALA A 50 -2.77 15.39 4.75
CA ALA A 50 -2.37 15.13 6.13
C ALA A 50 -1.98 16.40 6.88
N LYS A 51 -1.30 17.34 6.20
CA LYS A 51 -0.94 18.64 6.77
C LYS A 51 -2.16 19.49 7.09
N LEU A 52 -3.17 19.48 6.22
CA LEU A 52 -4.44 20.21 6.39
C LEU A 52 -5.31 19.59 7.48
N ASP A 53 -5.58 18.29 7.36
CA ASP A 53 -6.53 17.56 8.20
C ASP A 53 -5.95 17.16 9.57
N LYS A 54 -4.63 17.34 9.77
CA LYS A 54 -3.88 16.89 10.97
C LYS A 54 -4.13 15.42 11.30
N ARG A 55 -4.28 14.60 10.26
CA ARG A 55 -4.56 13.16 10.28
C ARG A 55 -3.78 12.49 9.17
N VAL A 56 -3.38 11.23 9.35
CA VAL A 56 -2.60 10.54 8.32
C VAL A 56 -3.43 10.34 7.06
N GLY A 57 -2.86 10.63 5.91
CA GLY A 57 -3.47 10.38 4.60
C GLY A 57 -3.14 9.02 4.00
N ILE A 58 -2.07 8.40 4.48
CA ILE A 58 -1.69 7.02 4.17
C ILE A 58 -1.90 6.17 5.43
N PRO A 59 -2.51 4.97 5.32
CA PRO A 59 -2.69 4.08 6.47
C PRO A 59 -1.36 3.72 7.14
N VAL A 60 -1.34 3.71 8.48
CA VAL A 60 -0.13 3.47 9.29
C VAL A 60 0.58 2.15 8.94
N PHE A 61 -0.17 1.06 8.88
CA PHE A 61 0.35 -0.28 8.57
C PHE A 61 1.09 -0.34 7.24
N VAL A 62 0.57 0.35 6.23
CA VAL A 62 1.19 0.40 4.90
C VAL A 62 2.55 1.07 4.96
N VAL A 63 2.64 2.20 5.67
CA VAL A 63 3.89 2.95 5.79
C VAL A 63 4.95 2.11 6.48
N GLU A 64 4.57 1.34 7.51
CA GLU A 64 5.49 0.48 8.26
C GLU A 64 6.09 -0.62 7.37
N VAL A 65 5.23 -1.35 6.65
CA VAL A 65 5.66 -2.50 5.83
C VAL A 65 6.37 -2.02 4.56
N ASN A 66 5.87 -0.97 3.90
CA ASN A 66 6.48 -0.45 2.66
C ASN A 66 7.86 0.14 2.92
N LEU A 67 8.02 0.93 4.00
CA LEU A 67 9.32 1.46 4.39
C LEU A 67 10.33 0.35 4.66
N ALA A 68 9.91 -0.74 5.32
CA ALA A 68 10.77 -1.88 5.58
C ALA A 68 11.15 -2.64 4.30
N TRP A 69 10.21 -2.83 3.38
CA TRP A 69 10.44 -3.45 2.07
C TRP A 69 11.45 -2.63 1.24
N GLU A 70 11.23 -1.32 1.13
CA GLU A 70 12.12 -0.41 0.41
C GLU A 70 13.51 -0.33 1.04
N PHE A 71 13.59 -0.23 2.37
CA PHE A 71 14.85 -0.21 3.12
C PHE A 71 15.68 -1.47 2.90
N THR A 72 15.05 -2.65 3.06
CA THR A 72 15.78 -3.92 2.97
C THR A 72 16.29 -4.18 1.56
N LEU A 73 15.47 -3.97 0.54
CA LEU A 73 15.88 -4.20 -0.85
C LEU A 73 16.91 -3.18 -1.35
N SER A 74 16.82 -1.92 -0.91
CA SER A 74 17.76 -0.90 -1.40
C SER A 74 19.12 -0.89 -0.67
N LEU A 75 19.14 -1.23 0.63
CA LEU A 75 20.32 -1.03 1.48
C LEU A 75 20.90 -2.32 2.10
N ILE A 76 20.13 -3.41 2.20
CA ILE A 76 20.56 -4.62 2.91
C ILE A 76 20.78 -5.79 1.96
N LEU A 77 19.83 -6.05 1.07
CA LEU A 77 19.81 -7.19 0.16
C LEU A 77 20.47 -6.85 -1.18
N ASP A 78 20.91 -7.88 -1.88
CA ASP A 78 21.31 -7.76 -3.28
C ASP A 78 20.04 -7.63 -4.15
N GLN A 79 19.92 -6.50 -4.85
CA GLN A 79 18.76 -6.14 -5.66
C GLN A 79 19.21 -5.80 -7.07
N ALA A 80 18.36 -6.10 -8.06
CA ALA A 80 18.62 -5.79 -9.47
C ALA A 80 19.04 -4.31 -9.68
N ASP A 81 20.08 -4.10 -10.50
CA ASP A 81 20.76 -2.80 -10.68
C ASP A 81 19.82 -1.64 -11.01
N VAL A 82 18.80 -1.90 -11.85
CA VAL A 82 17.81 -0.88 -12.26
C VAL A 82 16.80 -0.60 -11.13
N GLN A 83 16.43 -1.62 -10.36
CA GLN A 83 15.39 -1.50 -9.33
C GLN A 83 15.93 -0.84 -8.04
N ARG A 84 17.19 -1.10 -7.69
CA ARG A 84 17.81 -0.59 -6.46
C ARG A 84 17.74 0.94 -6.28
N PRO A 85 18.13 1.78 -7.25
CA PRO A 85 18.01 3.24 -7.10
C PRO A 85 16.55 3.73 -7.11
N ILE A 86 15.65 3.02 -7.78
CA ILE A 86 14.21 3.32 -7.77
C ILE A 86 13.66 3.10 -6.35
N ASN A 87 13.95 1.95 -5.76
CA ASN A 87 13.54 1.62 -4.39
C ASN A 87 14.15 2.58 -3.36
N LEU A 88 15.42 2.94 -3.51
CA LEU A 88 16.03 3.95 -2.66
C LEU A 88 15.28 5.30 -2.73
N SER A 89 14.79 5.68 -3.91
CA SER A 89 14.02 6.92 -4.08
C SER A 89 12.67 6.85 -3.36
N TRP A 90 11.98 5.71 -3.43
CA TRP A 90 10.74 5.47 -2.70
C TRP A 90 10.95 5.41 -1.18
N PHE A 91 12.02 4.79 -0.72
CA PHE A 91 12.41 4.79 0.70
C PHE A 91 12.51 6.21 1.27
N LEU A 92 13.09 7.16 0.51
CA LEU A 92 13.21 8.55 0.93
C LEU A 92 11.85 9.26 1.02
N VAL A 93 10.94 8.96 0.10
CA VAL A 93 9.55 9.45 0.16
C VAL A 93 8.84 8.87 1.39
N ASP A 94 9.01 7.57 1.66
CA ASP A 94 8.40 6.90 2.80
C ASP A 94 8.93 7.42 4.14
N CYS A 95 10.21 7.82 4.23
CA CYS A 95 10.74 8.51 5.42
C CYS A 95 9.96 9.81 5.72
N PHE A 96 9.56 10.55 4.68
CA PHE A 96 8.75 11.75 4.87
C PHE A 96 7.32 11.42 5.33
N ILE A 97 6.72 10.38 4.76
CA ILE A 97 5.38 9.90 5.15
C ILE A 97 5.41 9.35 6.58
N LEU A 98 6.45 8.62 6.98
CA LEU A 98 6.67 8.13 8.34
C LEU A 98 6.62 9.29 9.34
N ARG A 99 7.17 10.46 9.00
CA ARG A 99 7.11 11.64 9.86
C ARG A 99 5.66 12.09 10.12
N GLN A 100 4.78 12.02 9.12
CA GLN A 100 3.34 12.27 9.30
C GLN A 100 2.68 11.16 10.12
N THR A 101 3.06 9.89 9.89
CA THR A 101 2.60 8.74 10.66
C THR A 101 2.89 8.89 12.15
N LEU A 102 4.12 9.24 12.52
CA LEU A 102 4.51 9.46 13.91
C LEU A 102 3.81 10.67 14.54
N ALA A 103 3.53 11.72 13.75
CA ALA A 103 2.88 12.93 14.24
C ALA A 103 1.36 12.77 14.45
N TYR A 104 0.68 12.09 13.52
CA TYR A 104 -0.78 12.07 13.44
C TYR A 104 -1.42 10.68 13.51
N GLY A 105 -0.67 9.60 13.28
CA GLY A 105 -1.21 8.25 13.16
C GLY A 105 -1.81 7.71 14.46
N TRP A 106 -1.21 8.04 15.62
CA TRP A 106 -1.70 7.65 16.95
C TRP A 106 -3.15 8.06 17.20
N LYS A 107 -3.64 9.10 16.51
CA LYS A 107 -5.01 9.59 16.69
C LYS A 107 -6.07 8.60 16.18
N ASP A 108 -5.69 7.65 15.33
CA ASP A 108 -6.59 6.58 14.87
C ASP A 108 -6.61 5.38 15.85
N TYR A 109 -5.89 5.46 16.97
CA TYR A 109 -5.75 4.40 17.96
C TYR A 109 -6.02 4.97 19.37
N PRO A 110 -7.28 5.35 19.69
CA PRO A 110 -7.61 6.08 20.92
C PRO A 110 -7.25 5.33 22.22
N GLY A 111 -7.23 3.99 22.20
CA GLY A 111 -6.80 3.16 23.33
C GLY A 111 -5.28 3.06 23.52
N MET A 112 -4.48 3.73 22.69
CA MET A 112 -3.02 3.58 22.67
C MET A 112 -2.31 4.88 23.02
N SER A 113 -1.41 4.84 24.01
CA SER A 113 -0.56 6.00 24.30
C SER A 113 0.36 6.32 23.12
N ARG A 114 0.75 7.60 22.95
CA ARG A 114 1.71 8.00 21.90
C ARG A 114 3.04 7.26 21.96
N ARG A 115 3.45 6.79 23.14
CA ARG A 115 4.67 5.99 23.31
C ARG A 115 4.45 4.57 22.80
N ALA A 116 3.36 3.92 23.21
CA ALA A 116 3.00 2.59 22.72
C ALA A 116 2.81 2.58 21.20
N PHE A 117 2.19 3.63 20.62
CA PHE A 117 2.06 3.78 19.18
C PHE A 117 3.41 3.83 18.46
N ARG A 118 4.38 4.59 18.98
CA ARG A 118 5.72 4.63 18.38
C ARG A 118 6.43 3.28 18.47
N TRP A 119 6.29 2.57 19.60
CA TRP A 119 6.84 1.22 19.73
C TRP A 119 6.19 0.23 18.77
N MET A 120 4.88 0.31 18.57
CA MET A 120 4.18 -0.48 17.56
C MET A 120 4.76 -0.18 16.16
N VAL A 121 4.87 1.09 15.79
CA VAL A 121 5.40 1.50 14.47
C VAL A 121 6.80 0.93 14.23
N PHE A 122 7.74 1.17 15.14
CA PHE A 122 9.10 0.67 14.96
C PHE A 122 9.20 -0.86 15.10
N GLY A 123 8.35 -1.47 15.93
CA GLY A 123 8.27 -2.92 16.08
C GLY A 123 7.80 -3.61 14.79
N VAL A 124 6.75 -3.08 14.15
CA VAL A 124 6.25 -3.61 12.88
C VAL A 124 7.27 -3.39 11.75
N ILE A 125 7.92 -2.22 11.69
CA ILE A 125 9.00 -1.97 10.72
C ILE A 125 10.13 -3.00 10.90
N ALA A 126 10.60 -3.22 12.13
CA ALA A 126 11.70 -4.15 12.40
C ALA A 126 11.32 -5.59 12.06
N TRP A 127 10.11 -6.03 12.44
CA TRP A 127 9.61 -7.35 12.11
C TRP A 127 9.45 -7.52 10.59
N SER A 128 8.88 -6.53 9.91
CA SER A 128 8.68 -6.54 8.46
C SER A 128 10.01 -6.57 7.72
N ALA A 129 11.02 -5.85 8.19
CA ALA A 129 12.36 -5.90 7.61
C ALA A 129 12.96 -7.32 7.71
N ALA A 130 12.87 -7.96 8.88
CA ALA A 130 13.31 -9.34 9.04
C ALA A 130 12.52 -10.30 8.11
N PHE A 131 11.21 -10.13 8.03
CA PHE A 131 10.35 -10.94 7.16
C PHE A 131 10.74 -10.80 5.68
N HIS A 132 11.00 -9.58 5.20
CA HIS A 132 11.41 -9.35 3.82
C HIS A 132 12.79 -9.92 3.51
N ILE A 133 13.76 -9.80 4.42
CA ILE A 133 15.07 -10.46 4.27
C ILE A 133 14.91 -11.96 4.08
N MET A 134 14.14 -12.62 4.97
CA MET A 134 13.96 -14.07 4.90
C MET A 134 13.18 -14.49 3.65
N THR A 135 12.13 -13.75 3.29
CA THR A 135 11.30 -14.08 2.13
C THR A 135 12.05 -13.87 0.81
N THR A 136 12.80 -12.76 0.68
CA THR A 136 13.61 -12.52 -0.52
C THR A 136 14.71 -13.56 -0.66
N TYR A 137 15.33 -13.98 0.45
CA TYR A 137 16.30 -15.06 0.45
C TYR A 137 15.68 -16.39 -0.02
N GLU A 138 14.56 -16.80 0.59
CA GLU A 138 13.88 -18.07 0.29
C GLU A 138 13.37 -18.13 -1.16
N LEU A 139 12.78 -17.03 -1.64
CA LEU A 139 12.21 -16.94 -2.99
C LEU A 139 13.24 -16.56 -4.06
N LYS A 140 14.46 -16.18 -3.67
CA LYS A 140 15.45 -15.56 -4.57
C LYS A 140 14.85 -14.38 -5.36
N ASP A 141 13.97 -13.61 -4.72
CA ASP A 141 13.17 -12.53 -5.31
C ASP A 141 13.98 -11.22 -5.38
N ALA A 142 15.10 -11.21 -6.12
CA ALA A 142 16.01 -10.06 -6.20
C ALA A 142 15.37 -8.82 -6.86
N THR A 143 14.29 -9.00 -7.62
CA THR A 143 13.49 -7.88 -8.16
C THR A 143 12.46 -7.37 -7.16
N GLY A 144 12.16 -8.14 -6.11
CA GLY A 144 11.14 -7.83 -5.12
C GLY A 144 9.71 -7.98 -5.63
N ILE A 145 9.50 -8.60 -6.79
CA ILE A 145 8.21 -8.57 -7.46
C ILE A 145 7.15 -9.41 -6.75
N TYR A 146 7.52 -10.54 -6.14
CA TYR A 146 6.60 -11.38 -5.38
C TYR A 146 6.17 -10.70 -4.09
N THR A 147 7.14 -10.23 -3.33
CA THR A 147 6.90 -9.53 -2.07
C THR A 147 6.16 -8.21 -2.27
N GLY A 148 6.56 -7.42 -3.27
CA GLY A 148 5.92 -6.14 -3.61
C GLY A 148 4.49 -6.29 -4.13
N THR A 149 4.24 -7.25 -5.04
CA THR A 149 2.88 -7.50 -5.57
C THR A 149 1.94 -7.99 -4.47
N GLY A 150 2.43 -8.88 -3.58
CA GLY A 150 1.66 -9.34 -2.42
C GLY A 150 1.34 -8.21 -1.44
N LEU A 151 2.33 -7.36 -1.12
CA LEU A 151 2.18 -6.20 -0.25
C LEU A 151 1.13 -5.22 -0.77
N ASN A 152 1.03 -5.05 -2.09
CA ASN A 152 0.09 -4.11 -2.71
C ASN A 152 -1.39 -4.45 -2.41
N VAL A 153 -1.73 -5.72 -2.18
CA VAL A 153 -3.09 -6.12 -1.73
C VAL A 153 -3.41 -5.51 -0.36
N PHE A 154 -2.50 -5.68 0.59
CA PHE A 154 -2.66 -5.12 1.94
C PHE A 154 -2.60 -3.60 1.93
N LEU A 155 -1.82 -3.03 1.01
CA LEU A 155 -1.79 -1.60 0.77
C LEU A 155 -3.18 -1.09 0.40
N SER A 156 -3.78 -1.62 -0.66
CA SER A 156 -5.12 -1.23 -1.12
C SER A 156 -6.18 -1.44 -0.04
N LEU A 157 -6.16 -2.59 0.64
CA LEU A 157 -7.15 -2.92 1.66
C LEU A 157 -7.09 -1.97 2.87
N SER A 158 -5.89 -1.54 3.24
CA SER A 158 -5.67 -0.66 4.41
C SER A 158 -6.35 0.71 4.25
N PHE A 159 -6.54 1.20 3.02
CA PHE A 159 -7.29 2.44 2.79
C PHE A 159 -8.78 2.28 3.12
N ILE A 160 -9.38 1.14 2.76
CA ILE A 160 -10.76 0.82 3.15
C ILE A 160 -10.86 0.68 4.67
N PHE A 161 -9.93 -0.03 5.31
CA PHE A 161 -9.92 -0.15 6.77
C PHE A 161 -9.75 1.19 7.48
N MET A 162 -8.93 2.10 6.95
CA MET A 162 -8.79 3.44 7.48
C MET A 162 -10.10 4.25 7.35
N LEU A 163 -10.79 4.14 6.20
CA LEU A 163 -12.10 4.76 5.99
C LEU A 163 -13.15 4.24 6.99
N ASN A 164 -13.23 2.92 7.15
CA ASN A 164 -14.17 2.28 8.06
C ASN A 164 -13.88 2.62 9.51
N ARG A 165 -12.60 2.54 9.94
CA ARG A 165 -12.18 2.85 11.31
C ARG A 165 -12.54 4.28 11.71
N ARG A 166 -12.39 5.23 10.79
CA ARG A 166 -12.70 6.64 11.05
C ARG A 166 -14.20 6.92 10.94
N GLY A 167 -14.97 6.08 10.26
CA GLY A 167 -16.34 6.41 9.86
C GLY A 167 -16.41 7.78 9.18
N SER A 168 -15.36 8.19 8.47
CA SER A 168 -15.16 9.56 7.97
C SER A 168 -14.12 9.62 6.85
N SER A 169 -14.32 10.52 5.88
CA SER A 169 -13.39 10.84 4.79
C SER A 169 -12.17 11.65 5.24
N LEU A 170 -12.05 11.93 6.55
CA LEU A 170 -10.96 12.69 7.13
C LEU A 170 -9.60 12.08 6.75
N GLY A 171 -8.66 12.92 6.31
CA GLY A 171 -7.34 12.50 5.82
C GLY A 171 -7.34 11.90 4.41
N GLN A 172 -8.50 11.70 3.78
CA GLN A 172 -8.64 11.00 2.49
C GLN A 172 -9.21 11.93 1.41
N SER A 173 -9.03 11.61 0.12
CA SER A 173 -9.68 12.37 -0.95
C SER A 173 -9.81 11.54 -2.22
N MET A 174 -10.79 11.87 -3.06
CA MET A 174 -10.95 11.21 -4.36
C MET A 174 -9.72 11.37 -5.25
N TYR A 175 -9.02 12.50 -5.17
CA TYR A 175 -7.77 12.70 -5.92
C TYR A 175 -6.68 11.70 -5.51
N VAL A 176 -6.53 11.45 -4.20
CA VAL A 176 -5.61 10.42 -3.70
C VAL A 176 -6.06 9.04 -4.17
N ALA A 177 -7.35 8.72 -4.05
CA ALA A 177 -7.89 7.41 -4.43
C ALA A 177 -7.69 7.11 -5.92
N LEU A 178 -7.98 8.07 -6.80
CA LEU A 178 -7.82 7.91 -8.24
C LEU A 178 -6.35 7.86 -8.67
N ALA A 179 -5.51 8.76 -8.16
CA ALA A 179 -4.08 8.76 -8.48
C ALA A 179 -3.40 7.45 -8.05
N LYS A 180 -3.71 6.99 -6.83
CA LYS A 180 -3.29 5.69 -6.31
C LYS A 180 -3.79 4.55 -7.20
N GLY A 181 -5.07 4.55 -7.56
CA GLY A 181 -5.67 3.51 -8.41
C GLY A 181 -5.00 3.40 -9.78
N ILE A 182 -4.67 4.54 -10.41
CA ILE A 182 -3.89 4.59 -11.65
C ILE A 182 -2.50 3.99 -11.41
N GLY A 183 -1.82 4.40 -10.34
CA GLY A 183 -0.52 3.86 -9.94
C GLY A 183 -0.54 2.34 -9.79
N SER A 184 -1.45 1.80 -8.98
CA SER A 184 -1.62 0.36 -8.75
C SER A 184 -1.96 -0.41 -10.03
N PHE A 185 -2.81 0.16 -10.88
CA PHE A 185 -3.23 -0.49 -12.13
C PHE A 185 -2.03 -0.69 -13.06
N PHE A 186 -1.23 0.37 -13.26
CA PHE A 186 -0.03 0.27 -14.09
C PHE A 186 1.09 -0.57 -13.44
N ALA A 187 1.18 -0.58 -12.10
CA ALA A 187 2.08 -1.49 -11.39
C ALA A 187 1.75 -2.95 -11.72
N GLY A 188 0.49 -3.36 -11.53
CA GLY A 188 0.07 -4.71 -11.84
C GLY A 188 0.13 -5.04 -13.33
N TRP A 189 -0.19 -4.09 -14.22
CA TRP A 189 -0.03 -4.30 -15.65
C TRP A 189 1.43 -4.53 -16.04
N THR A 190 2.37 -3.79 -15.45
CA THR A 190 3.81 -4.03 -15.64
C THR A 190 4.17 -5.46 -15.26
N VAL A 191 3.74 -5.92 -14.08
CA VAL A 191 3.99 -7.29 -13.61
C VAL A 191 3.45 -8.32 -14.60
N LEU A 192 2.23 -8.15 -15.11
CA LEU A 192 1.62 -9.10 -16.06
C LEU A 192 2.32 -9.16 -17.42
N VAL A 193 2.83 -8.03 -17.91
CA VAL A 193 3.50 -7.95 -19.21
C VAL A 193 4.91 -8.53 -19.14
N MET A 194 5.61 -8.27 -18.02
CA MET A 194 6.99 -8.69 -17.80
C MET A 194 7.10 -10.12 -17.28
N TYR A 195 6.08 -10.64 -16.58
CA TYR A 195 6.06 -11.99 -16.01
C TYR A 195 4.83 -12.78 -16.49
N PRO A 196 4.73 -13.06 -17.80
CA PRO A 196 3.58 -13.77 -18.37
C PRO A 196 3.53 -15.22 -17.85
N GLY A 197 2.33 -15.73 -17.62
CA GLY A 197 2.11 -17.11 -17.13
C GLY A 197 2.16 -17.27 -15.61
N HIS A 198 2.46 -16.21 -14.85
CA HIS A 198 2.42 -16.23 -13.39
C HIS A 198 0.98 -16.03 -12.89
N HIS A 199 0.24 -17.12 -12.68
CA HIS A 199 -1.17 -17.08 -12.26
C HIS A 199 -1.40 -16.32 -10.95
N LEU A 200 -0.45 -16.38 -10.02
CA LEU A 200 -0.51 -15.62 -8.77
C LEU A 200 -0.57 -14.11 -9.05
N PHE A 201 0.21 -13.60 -10.00
CA PHE A 201 0.21 -12.17 -10.34
C PHE A 201 -1.09 -11.72 -10.97
N ILE A 202 -1.71 -12.56 -11.81
CA ILE A 202 -3.06 -12.29 -12.35
C ILE A 202 -4.06 -12.15 -11.21
N PHE A 203 -4.07 -13.10 -10.28
CA PHE A 203 -4.96 -13.08 -9.13
C PHE A 203 -4.73 -11.84 -8.24
N LEU A 204 -3.48 -11.53 -7.90
CA LEU A 204 -3.14 -10.37 -7.07
C LEU A 204 -3.50 -9.05 -7.77
N PHE A 205 -3.23 -8.93 -9.07
CA PHE A 205 -3.60 -7.74 -9.85
C PHE A 205 -5.11 -7.50 -9.84
N LEU A 206 -5.91 -8.52 -10.17
CA LEU A 206 -7.37 -8.42 -10.17
C LEU A 206 -7.90 -8.11 -8.77
N THR A 207 -7.25 -8.63 -7.73
CA THR A 207 -7.58 -8.34 -6.33
C THR A 207 -7.32 -6.87 -6.01
N VAL A 208 -6.12 -6.36 -6.28
CA VAL A 208 -5.75 -4.95 -6.05
C VAL A 208 -6.67 -4.01 -6.81
N TRP A 209 -6.94 -4.29 -8.09
CA TRP A 209 -7.79 -3.44 -8.93
C TRP A 209 -9.24 -3.41 -8.41
N THR A 210 -9.78 -4.56 -8.02
CA THR A 210 -11.11 -4.65 -7.39
C THR A 210 -11.18 -3.86 -6.08
N ILE A 211 -10.16 -3.99 -5.23
CA ILE A 211 -10.12 -3.28 -3.93
C ILE A 211 -9.99 -1.77 -4.15
N ASP A 212 -9.17 -1.31 -5.11
CA ASP A 212 -9.01 0.12 -5.41
C ASP A 212 -10.30 0.72 -6.00
N ALA A 213 -11.00 -0.02 -6.86
CA ALA A 213 -12.31 0.38 -7.35
C ALA A 213 -13.34 0.46 -6.21
N ALA A 214 -13.38 -0.54 -5.33
CA ALA A 214 -14.24 -0.55 -4.15
C ALA A 214 -13.93 0.63 -3.22
N TYR A 215 -12.65 0.91 -2.98
CA TYR A 215 -12.21 2.05 -2.18
C TYR A 215 -12.70 3.38 -2.78
N CYS A 216 -12.57 3.57 -4.10
CA CYS A 216 -13.08 4.76 -4.78
C CYS A 216 -14.59 4.93 -4.57
N VAL A 217 -15.36 3.85 -4.74
CA VAL A 217 -16.82 3.87 -4.55
C VAL A 217 -17.19 4.17 -3.10
N LEU A 218 -16.57 3.49 -2.14
CA LEU A 218 -16.84 3.67 -0.72
C LEU A 218 -16.48 5.09 -0.25
N LEU A 219 -15.32 5.60 -0.64
CA LEU A 219 -14.90 6.95 -0.31
C LEU A 219 -15.83 7.99 -0.95
N TYR A 220 -16.22 7.81 -2.22
CA TYR A 220 -17.16 8.69 -2.89
C TYR A 220 -18.49 8.76 -2.14
N ARG A 221 -19.06 7.60 -1.81
CA ARG A 221 -20.31 7.52 -1.03
C ARG A 221 -20.14 8.19 0.32
N LYS A 222 -19.04 7.95 1.01
CA LYS A 222 -18.80 8.54 2.33
C LYS A 222 -18.69 10.06 2.28
N VAL A 223 -18.00 10.62 1.28
CA VAL A 223 -17.91 12.07 1.11
C VAL A 223 -19.29 12.68 0.80
N ARG A 224 -20.13 11.98 0.03
CA ARG A 224 -21.51 12.41 -0.26
C ARG A 224 -22.40 12.35 0.97
N GLU A 225 -22.28 11.29 1.78
CA GLU A 225 -22.98 11.14 3.07
C GLU A 225 -22.63 12.27 4.04
N GLU A 226 -21.39 12.76 4.02
CA GLU A 226 -20.95 13.92 4.80
C GLU A 226 -21.46 15.27 4.26
N GLY A 227 -22.32 15.27 3.22
CA GLY A 227 -22.83 16.49 2.59
C GLY A 227 -21.77 17.27 1.81
N ARG A 228 -20.65 16.64 1.47
CA ARG A 228 -19.49 17.28 0.85
C ARG A 228 -19.38 16.95 -0.64
N SER A 229 -18.69 17.83 -1.38
CA SER A 229 -18.32 17.53 -2.76
C SER A 229 -17.09 16.63 -2.80
N PRO A 230 -17.15 15.47 -3.50
CA PRO A 230 -16.00 14.58 -3.71
C PRO A 230 -14.82 15.25 -4.45
N TRP A 231 -15.10 16.35 -5.15
CA TRP A 231 -14.17 17.07 -6.01
C TRP A 231 -13.77 18.44 -5.45
N ALA A 232 -14.07 18.71 -4.17
CA ALA A 232 -13.60 19.93 -3.52
C ALA A 232 -12.11 19.83 -3.19
N TRP A 233 -11.28 20.57 -3.94
CA TRP A 233 -9.83 20.61 -3.75
C TRP A 233 -9.44 21.07 -2.33
N ASN A 234 -9.83 22.29 -1.96
CA ASN A 234 -9.49 22.91 -0.68
C ASN A 234 -10.66 22.84 0.31
N ARG A 235 -11.09 21.61 0.62
CA ARG A 235 -12.08 21.36 1.67
C ARG A 235 -11.43 21.35 3.05
N GLY A 236 -12.16 21.85 4.06
CA GLY A 236 -11.79 21.68 5.46
C GLY A 236 -11.83 20.22 5.91
N PRO A 237 -11.27 19.92 7.11
CA PRO A 237 -11.24 18.57 7.68
C PRO A 237 -12.66 17.99 7.80
N ALA A 238 -12.81 16.68 7.59
CA ALA A 238 -14.07 15.99 7.89
C ALA A 238 -14.20 15.71 9.38
N GLU A 239 -15.42 15.64 9.88
CA GLU A 239 -15.67 15.27 11.27
C GLU A 239 -15.64 13.76 11.41
N VAL A 240 -15.13 13.29 12.54
CA VAL A 240 -15.27 11.89 12.96
C VAL A 240 -16.56 11.85 13.77
N PRO A 241 -17.56 11.03 13.41
CA PRO A 241 -18.77 10.89 14.21
C PRO A 241 -18.41 10.55 15.66
N ASP A 242 -19.12 11.15 16.61
CA ASP A 242 -18.98 10.77 18.02
C ASP A 242 -19.26 9.26 18.15
N GLU A 243 -18.39 8.53 18.85
CA GLU A 243 -18.70 7.16 19.23
C GLU A 243 -20.02 7.19 20.02
N PRO A 244 -21.05 6.40 19.64
CA PRO A 244 -22.27 6.34 20.42
C PRO A 244 -21.95 5.87 21.84
N GLY A 245 -21.94 6.81 22.78
CA GLY A 245 -22.00 6.58 24.20
C GLY A 245 -20.84 5.77 24.81
N VAL A 246 -19.62 6.30 24.79
CA VAL A 246 -18.80 6.14 25.99
C VAL A 246 -19.41 7.08 27.02
N LEU A 247 -20.40 6.56 27.77
CA LEU A 247 -20.83 7.15 29.03
C LEU A 247 -19.57 7.59 29.76
N THR A 248 -19.48 8.89 30.01
CA THR A 248 -18.62 9.47 31.00
C THR A 248 -18.76 8.66 32.28
N ALA A 249 -17.83 7.73 32.51
CA ALA A 249 -17.61 7.14 33.81
C ALA A 249 -17.02 8.26 34.68
N VAL A 250 -17.94 9.09 35.18
CA VAL A 250 -17.73 9.93 36.34
C VAL A 250 -17.53 8.97 37.52
N ARG A 251 -16.27 8.71 37.88
CA ARG A 251 -15.70 8.69 39.24
C ARG A 251 -14.32 8.04 39.24
#